data_AF-A0AAD1Q127-F1
#
_entry.id   AF-A0AAD1Q127-F1
#
_cell.length_a   1.000
_cell.length_b   1.000
_cell.length_c   1.000
_cell.angle_alpha   90.00
_cell.angle_beta   90.00
_cell.angle_gamma   90.00
#
_symmetry.space_group_name_H-M   'P 1'
#
loop_
_entity.id
_entity.type
_entity.pdbx_description
1 polymer ?
#
loop_
_entity_poly.entity_id
_entity_poly.type
_entity_poly.pdbx_seq_one_letter_code
_entity_poly.pdbx_strand_id
1 'polypeptide(L)'
;MTPNNPYLQHLTSSDDLITDYQATRSGFVILALEKNRRATPFIEQARTLKLFASQAKMPADLVNITDIQPALLTAAGLSEKAIKYLEIQDKIEIWHQLETERLENAANLTNDQQIASICRWICHL
;
A
#
# COMPACT_ATOMS: atom_id res chain seq x y z
N MET A 1 -6.05 -6.39 54.85
CA MET A 1 -4.67 -6.24 54.34
C MET A 1 -4.75 -6.23 52.83
N THR A 2 -4.44 -5.11 52.18
CA THR A 2 -4.31 -5.06 50.71
C THR A 2 -3.17 -5.98 50.28
N PRO A 3 -3.34 -6.82 49.25
CA PRO A 3 -2.26 -7.68 48.78
C PRO A 3 -1.05 -6.81 48.41
N ASN A 4 0.13 -7.22 48.87
CA ASN A 4 1.39 -6.45 48.82
C ASN A 4 1.92 -6.22 47.38
N ASN A 5 1.18 -6.70 46.36
CA ASN A 5 1.47 -6.61 44.95
C ASN A 5 0.18 -6.23 44.18
N PRO A 6 0.16 -5.10 43.45
CA PRO A 6 -1.04 -4.63 42.75
C PRO A 6 -1.63 -5.61 41.71
N TYR A 7 -0.80 -6.40 41.04
CA TYR A 7 -1.25 -7.35 40.01
C TYR A 7 -2.11 -8.49 40.56
N LEU A 8 -1.93 -8.85 41.85
CA LEU A 8 -2.73 -9.87 42.52
C LEU A 8 -4.20 -9.45 42.71
N GLN A 9 -4.56 -8.22 42.35
CA GLN A 9 -5.95 -7.76 42.29
C GLN A 9 -6.73 -8.36 41.11
N HIS A 10 -6.03 -8.79 40.04
CA HIS A 10 -6.65 -9.27 38.80
C HIS A 10 -5.96 -10.48 38.16
N LEU A 11 -4.82 -10.92 38.69
CA LEU A 11 -4.11 -12.13 38.26
C LEU A 11 -3.98 -13.11 39.44
N THR A 12 -4.51 -14.31 39.25
CA THR A 12 -4.48 -15.43 40.18
C THR A 12 -3.56 -16.56 39.71
N SER A 13 -3.32 -16.66 38.41
CA SER A 13 -2.41 -17.62 37.78
C SER A 13 -1.76 -17.06 36.51
N SER A 14 -0.78 -17.78 35.94
CA SER A 14 -0.21 -17.43 34.64
C SER A 14 -1.22 -17.46 33.50
N ASP A 15 -2.27 -18.27 33.63
CA ASP A 15 -3.28 -18.45 32.60
C ASP A 15 -4.15 -17.19 32.42
N ASP A 16 -4.23 -16.33 33.43
CA ASP A 16 -4.96 -15.05 33.37
C ASP A 16 -4.30 -14.03 32.41
N LEU A 17 -3.05 -14.27 32.00
CA LEU A 17 -2.33 -13.48 30.99
C LEU A 17 -2.49 -14.03 29.56
N ILE A 18 -3.09 -15.21 29.41
CA ILE A 18 -3.29 -15.84 28.11
C ILE A 18 -4.51 -15.21 27.45
N THR A 19 -4.35 -14.72 26.23
CA THR A 19 -5.48 -14.18 25.47
C THR A 19 -6.40 -15.32 25.05
N ASP A 20 -7.67 -15.24 25.45
CA ASP A 20 -8.67 -16.23 25.05
C ASP A 20 -8.94 -16.17 23.54
N TYR A 21 -9.31 -17.32 22.97
CA TYR A 21 -9.68 -17.47 21.57
C TYR A 21 -10.77 -16.47 21.15
N GLN A 22 -11.81 -16.23 21.98
CA GLN A 22 -12.87 -15.30 21.61
C GLN A 22 -12.34 -13.86 21.52
N ALA A 23 -11.40 -13.47 22.39
CA ALA A 23 -10.75 -12.18 22.33
C ALA A 23 -9.88 -12.04 21.07
N THR A 24 -9.09 -13.07 20.73
CA THR A 24 -8.30 -13.10 19.49
C THR A 24 -9.19 -13.00 18.24
N ARG A 25 -10.24 -13.83 18.16
CA ARG A 25 -11.20 -13.82 17.05
C ARG A 25 -11.86 -12.45 16.89
N SER A 26 -12.32 -11.87 17.99
CA SER A 26 -12.96 -10.54 17.98
C SER A 26 -11.97 -9.46 17.54
N GLY A 27 -10.72 -9.54 17.99
CA GLY A 27 -9.63 -8.67 17.56
C GLY A 27 -9.42 -8.70 16.04
N PHE A 28 -9.36 -9.89 15.43
CA PHE A 28 -9.21 -10.02 13.97
C PHE A 28 -10.40 -9.44 13.20
N VAL A 29 -11.63 -9.65 13.67
CA VAL A 29 -12.83 -9.08 13.04
C VAL A 29 -12.78 -7.56 13.07
N ILE A 30 -12.48 -6.97 14.22
CA ILE A 30 -12.36 -5.50 14.37
C ILE A 30 -11.23 -4.96 13.48
N LEU A 31 -10.08 -5.63 13.46
CA LEU A 31 -8.95 -5.25 12.62
C LEU A 31 -9.31 -5.27 11.12
N ALA A 32 -10.02 -6.29 10.66
CA ALA A 32 -10.48 -6.40 9.28
C ALA A 32 -11.47 -5.28 8.92
N LEU A 33 -12.43 -4.99 9.79
CA LEU A 33 -13.39 -3.89 9.60
C LEU A 33 -12.68 -2.54 9.50
N GLU A 34 -11.73 -2.28 10.40
CA GLU A 34 -10.98 -1.02 10.39
C GLU A 34 -10.06 -0.91 9.18
N LYS A 35 -9.43 -2.02 8.75
CA LYS A 35 -8.63 -2.07 7.52
C LYS A 35 -9.49 -1.73 6.29
N ASN A 36 -10.69 -2.31 6.18
CA ASN A 36 -11.62 -2.00 5.08
C ASN A 36 -12.04 -0.53 5.10
N ARG A 37 -12.36 0.02 6.28
CA ARG A 37 -12.71 1.45 6.43
C ARG A 37 -11.55 2.36 6.00
N ARG A 38 -10.32 2.03 6.39
CA ARG A 38 -9.11 2.78 6.03
C ARG A 38 -8.71 2.60 4.55
N ALA A 39 -9.16 1.54 3.89
CA ALA A 39 -8.84 1.28 2.49
C ALA A 39 -9.57 2.23 1.53
N THR A 40 -10.75 2.75 1.89
CA THR A 40 -11.57 3.64 1.05
C THR A 40 -10.78 4.78 0.36
N PRO A 41 -10.00 5.62 1.07
CA PRO A 41 -9.22 6.68 0.42
C PRO A 41 -8.20 6.15 -0.61
N PHE A 42 -7.64 4.96 -0.41
CA PHE A 42 -6.72 4.36 -1.38
C PHE A 42 -7.45 3.91 -2.66
N ILE A 43 -8.69 3.44 -2.53
CA ILE A 43 -9.53 3.12 -3.69
C ILE A 43 -9.86 4.41 -4.47
N GLU A 44 -10.20 5.50 -3.79
CA GLU A 44 -10.46 6.79 -4.44
C GLU A 44 -9.22 7.39 -5.10
N GLN A 45 -8.04 7.25 -4.47
CA GLN A 45 -6.76 7.62 -5.09
C GLN A 45 -6.49 6.80 -6.36
N ALA A 46 -6.75 5.49 -6.34
CA ALA A 46 -6.59 4.63 -7.52
C ALA A 46 -7.57 5.00 -8.64
N ARG A 47 -8.81 5.36 -8.32
CA ARG A 47 -9.79 5.88 -9.31
C ARG A 47 -9.32 7.20 -9.92
N THR A 48 -8.82 8.10 -9.09
CA THR A 48 -8.27 9.40 -9.52
C THR A 48 -7.06 9.21 -10.42
N LEU A 49 -6.12 8.34 -10.05
CA LEU A 49 -4.98 7.96 -10.89
C LEU A 49 -5.45 7.45 -12.26
N LYS A 50 -6.44 6.55 -12.29
CA LYS A 50 -7.01 6.04 -13.54
C LYS A 50 -7.60 7.15 -14.42
N LEU A 51 -8.32 8.11 -13.82
CA LEU A 51 -8.90 9.24 -14.53
C LEU A 51 -7.82 10.08 -15.23
N PHE A 52 -6.77 10.44 -14.50
CA PHE A 52 -5.65 11.22 -15.06
C PHE A 52 -4.85 10.42 -16.10
N ALA A 53 -4.50 9.17 -15.78
CA ALA A 53 -3.74 8.31 -16.68
C ALA A 53 -4.49 8.05 -18.00
N SER A 54 -5.83 8.01 -17.99
CA SER A 54 -6.64 7.82 -19.21
C SER A 54 -6.55 8.98 -20.22
N GLN A 55 -5.99 10.13 -19.83
CA GLN A 55 -5.78 11.27 -20.73
C GLN A 55 -4.52 11.11 -21.59
N ALA A 56 -3.59 10.24 -21.18
CA ALA A 56 -2.41 9.89 -21.96
C ALA A 56 -2.81 9.06 -23.18
N LYS A 57 -2.24 9.40 -24.34
CA LYS A 57 -2.47 8.63 -25.59
C LYS A 57 -1.46 7.51 -25.73
N MET A 58 -0.27 7.74 -25.20
CA MET A 58 0.76 6.74 -25.15
C MET A 58 1.45 6.71 -23.77
N PRO A 59 1.92 5.53 -23.37
CA PRO A 59 2.99 5.32 -22.38
C PRO A 59 3.79 6.53 -21.89
N ALA A 60 4.66 7.08 -22.74
CA ALA A 60 5.55 8.19 -22.41
C ALA A 60 4.84 9.48 -21.98
N ASP A 61 3.56 9.66 -22.34
CA ASP A 61 2.78 10.84 -21.94
C ASP A 61 2.49 10.86 -20.44
N LEU A 62 2.46 9.70 -19.76
CA LEU A 62 2.19 9.62 -18.32
C LEU A 62 3.22 10.40 -17.50
N VAL A 63 4.47 10.46 -17.97
CA VAL A 63 5.55 11.20 -17.31
C VAL A 63 5.27 12.72 -17.31
N ASN A 64 4.50 13.21 -18.28
CA ASN A 64 4.20 14.64 -18.39
C ASN A 64 3.03 15.08 -17.48
N ILE A 65 2.30 14.14 -16.87
CA ILE A 65 1.18 14.44 -15.98
C ILE A 65 1.70 14.55 -14.54
N THR A 66 1.98 15.79 -14.11
CA THR A 66 2.57 16.08 -12.79
C THR A 66 1.74 15.55 -11.62
N ASP A 67 0.42 15.52 -11.77
CA ASP A 67 -0.51 15.10 -10.69
C ASP A 67 -0.39 13.62 -10.34
N ILE A 68 0.08 12.78 -11.25
CA ILE A 68 0.22 11.33 -11.04
C ILE A 68 1.65 10.88 -10.77
N GLN A 69 2.66 11.76 -10.91
CA GLN A 69 4.07 11.43 -10.67
C GLN A 69 4.33 10.68 -9.35
N PRO A 70 3.77 11.09 -8.19
CA PRO A 70 3.97 10.34 -6.94
C PRO A 70 3.39 8.92 -6.98
N ALA A 71 2.23 8.76 -7.62
CA ALA A 71 1.57 7.46 -7.76
C ALA A 71 2.35 6.53 -8.69
N LEU A 72 2.94 7.09 -9.75
CA LEU A 72 3.77 6.35 -10.67
C LEU A 72 5.08 5.86 -10.02
N LEU A 73 5.75 6.71 -9.21
CA LEU A 73 6.91 6.28 -8.40
C LEU A 73 6.53 5.19 -7.39
N THR A 74 5.32 5.27 -6.83
CA THR A 74 4.81 4.24 -5.92
C THR A 74 4.57 2.92 -6.67
N ALA A 75 4.00 2.97 -7.88
CA ALA A 75 3.85 1.81 -8.77
C ALA A 75 5.20 1.24 -9.24
N ALA A 76 6.24 2.10 -9.30
CA ALA A 76 7.62 1.71 -9.53
C ALA A 76 8.25 0.90 -8.37
N GLY A 77 7.50 0.64 -7.29
CA GLY A 77 7.97 -0.08 -6.12
C GLY A 77 8.68 0.81 -5.09
N LEU A 78 8.64 2.13 -5.25
CA LEU A 78 9.26 3.06 -4.31
C LEU A 78 8.30 3.42 -3.19
N SER A 79 8.68 3.11 -1.95
CA SER A 79 7.98 3.63 -0.78
C SER A 79 8.19 5.15 -0.65
N GLU A 80 7.25 5.84 -0.01
CA GLU A 80 7.41 7.24 0.37
C GLU A 80 8.70 7.49 1.17
N LYS A 81 9.12 6.51 1.99
CA LYS A 81 10.38 6.59 2.74
C LYS A 81 11.59 6.58 1.79
N ALA A 82 11.60 5.71 0.78
CA ALA A 82 12.69 5.62 -0.18
C ALA A 82 12.78 6.89 -1.04
N ILE A 83 11.65 7.43 -1.51
CA ILE A 83 11.57 8.64 -2.34
C ILE A 83 12.26 9.86 -1.70
N LYS A 84 12.29 9.95 -0.36
CA LYS A 84 12.96 11.03 0.39
C LYS A 84 14.49 11.03 0.26
N TYR A 85 15.08 9.89 -0.10
CA TYR A 85 16.52 9.73 -0.28
C TYR A 85 16.92 9.80 -1.76
N LEU A 86 15.97 10.06 -2.66
CA LEU A 86 16.21 10.11 -4.11
C LEU A 86 16.19 11.55 -4.61
N GLU A 87 17.22 11.91 -5.36
CA GLU A 87 17.27 13.15 -6.12
C GLU A 87 16.33 13.08 -7.34
N ILE A 88 16.16 14.21 -8.03
CA ILE A 88 15.33 14.28 -9.24
C ILE A 88 15.90 13.35 -10.33
N GLN A 89 17.22 13.26 -10.45
CA GLN A 89 17.88 12.41 -11.44
C GLN A 89 17.60 10.93 -11.20
N ASP A 90 17.64 10.46 -9.95
CA ASP A 90 17.33 9.07 -9.60
C ASP A 90 15.89 8.70 -9.98
N LYS A 91 14.95 9.63 -9.79
CA LYS A 91 13.54 9.43 -10.14
C LYS A 91 13.36 9.30 -11.65
N ILE A 92 14.09 10.09 -12.44
CA ILE A 92 14.10 10.02 -13.91
C ILE A 92 14.75 8.71 -14.38
N GLU A 93 15.83 8.28 -13.74
CA GLU A 93 16.51 7.02 -14.09
C GLU A 93 15.61 5.80 -13.85
N ILE A 94 14.93 5.75 -12.69
CA ILE A 94 14.00 4.65 -12.36
C ILE A 94 12.87 4.56 -13.39
N TRP A 95 12.41 5.71 -13.89
CA TRP A 95 11.46 5.77 -15.00
C TRP A 95 11.98 5.14 -16.27
N HIS A 96 13.19 5.51 -16.68
CA HIS A 96 13.82 4.93 -17.86
C HIS A 96 14.07 3.41 -17.69
N GLN A 97 14.38 2.96 -16.47
CA GLN A 97 14.54 1.54 -16.16
C GLN A 97 13.21 0.76 -16.22
N LEU A 98 12.08 1.40 -15.90
CA LEU A 98 10.74 0.84 -16.09
C LEU A 98 10.36 0.72 -17.57
N GLU A 99 10.60 1.76 -18.36
CA GLU A 99 10.35 1.75 -19.81
C GLU A 99 11.16 0.67 -20.54
N THR A 100 12.38 0.43 -20.09
CA THR A 100 13.28 -0.57 -20.67
C THR A 100 13.14 -1.98 -20.09
N GLU A 101 12.12 -2.24 -19.27
CA GLU A 101 11.83 -3.52 -18.61
C GLU A 101 12.99 -4.09 -17.75
N ARG A 102 13.96 -3.26 -17.35
CA ARG A 102 15.05 -3.68 -16.45
C ARG A 102 14.60 -3.88 -15.01
N LEU A 103 13.44 -3.33 -14.65
CA LEU A 103 12.86 -3.42 -13.31
C LEU A 103 11.70 -4.43 -13.32
N GLU A 104 11.97 -5.65 -12.83
CA GLU A 104 11.05 -6.80 -12.96
C GLU A 104 9.90 -6.81 -11.93
N ASN A 105 10.07 -6.16 -10.77
CA ASN A 105 9.09 -6.16 -9.66
C ASN A 105 8.31 -4.85 -9.52
N ALA A 106 8.28 -4.06 -10.59
CA ALA A 106 7.65 -2.77 -10.60
C ALA A 106 6.71 -2.65 -11.78
N ALA A 107 5.56 -2.02 -11.57
CA ALA A 107 4.58 -1.85 -12.63
C ALA A 107 4.92 -0.59 -13.40
N ASN A 108 5.48 -0.80 -14.58
CA ASN A 108 5.48 0.19 -15.62
C ASN A 108 4.04 0.42 -16.10
N LEU A 109 3.44 1.52 -15.64
CA LEU A 109 2.10 1.95 -16.06
C LEU A 109 2.04 2.37 -17.54
N THR A 110 3.16 2.26 -18.25
CA THR A 110 3.28 2.49 -19.68
C THR A 110 3.39 1.17 -20.47
N ASN A 111 3.38 0.02 -19.79
CA ASN A 111 3.33 -1.30 -20.43
C ASN A 111 1.90 -1.86 -20.31
N ASP A 112 1.23 -2.05 -21.46
CA ASP A 112 -0.16 -2.55 -21.52
C ASP A 112 -0.34 -3.89 -20.81
N GLN A 113 0.68 -4.75 -20.79
CA GLN A 113 0.64 -6.05 -20.16
C GLN A 113 0.75 -5.95 -18.64
N GLN A 114 1.54 -5.00 -18.13
CA GLN A 114 1.69 -4.72 -16.70
C GLN A 114 0.49 -3.91 -16.15
N ILE A 115 -0.04 -2.94 -16.91
CA ILE A 115 -1.34 -2.31 -16.62
C ILE A 115 -2.45 -3.36 -16.62
N ALA A 116 -2.53 -4.22 -17.64
CA ALA A 116 -3.55 -5.26 -17.68
C ALA A 116 -3.38 -6.26 -16.53
N SER A 117 -2.15 -6.53 -16.08
CA SER A 117 -1.88 -7.35 -14.89
C SER A 117 -2.44 -6.70 -13.61
N ILE A 118 -2.13 -5.42 -13.38
CA ILE A 118 -2.68 -4.65 -12.25
C ILE A 118 -4.20 -4.52 -12.33
N CYS A 119 -4.75 -4.19 -13.50
CA CYS A 119 -6.19 -4.05 -13.69
C CYS A 119 -6.93 -5.39 -13.53
N ARG A 120 -6.39 -6.51 -14.03
CA ARG A 120 -6.97 -7.84 -13.81
C ARG A 120 -6.97 -8.23 -12.34
N TRP A 121 -5.90 -7.91 -11.61
CA TRP A 121 -5.81 -8.13 -10.17
C TRP A 121 -6.84 -7.29 -9.38
N ILE A 122 -7.00 -6.00 -9.73
CA ILE A 122 -8.00 -5.11 -9.10
C ILE A 122 -9.44 -5.53 -9.42
N CYS A 123 -9.71 -6.03 -10.63
CA CYS A 123 -11.06 -6.41 -11.06
C CYS A 123 -11.52 -7.80 -10.59
N HIS A 124 -10.62 -8.63 -10.02
CA HIS A 124 -10.94 -9.96 -9.47
C HIS A 124 -10.83 -10.00 -7.93
N LEU A 125 -10.98 -8.85 -7.28
CA LEU A 125 -11.06 -8.69 -5.83
C LEU A 125 -12.50 -8.93 -5.32
#